data_AF-A0A6J6MK19-F1
#
_entry.id   AF-A0A6J6MK19-F1
#
_cell.length_a   1.000
_cell.length_b   1.000
_cell.length_c   1.000
_cell.angle_alpha   90.00
_cell.angle_beta   90.00
_cell.angle_gamma   90.00
#
_symmetry.space_group_name_H-M   'P 1'
#
loop_
_entity.id
_entity.type
_entity.pdbx_description
1 polymer ?
#
loop_
_entity_poly.entity_id
_entity_poly.type
_entity_poly.pdbx_seq_one_letter_code
_entity_poly.pdbx_strand_id
1 'polypeptide(L)'
;MHGFGRAGFFTSLLLGGRNRRLATHLGTSLRTHLPAYTIIDDIDDIPGNLRGMHQDNPVNVVEHAGVQLELPPRVRGSSPLWWDWEGPGLTPHTESLIDALVDCATTWPG
;
A
#
# COMPACT_ATOMS: atom_id res chain seq x y z
N MET A 1 -5.58 -4.13 -4.08
CA MET A 1 -4.99 -4.11 -2.72
C MET A 1 -4.92 -5.53 -2.21
N HIS A 2 -3.85 -5.90 -1.51
CA HIS A 2 -3.65 -7.21 -0.92
C HIS A 2 -3.14 -7.06 0.51
N GLY A 3 -3.41 -8.05 1.35
CA GLY A 3 -2.76 -8.19 2.64
C GLY A 3 -1.65 -9.22 2.55
N PHE A 4 -0.50 -8.94 3.17
CA PHE A 4 0.56 -9.92 3.32
C PHE A 4 1.03 -10.02 4.77
N GLY A 5 1.75 -11.09 5.08
CA GLY A 5 2.43 -11.29 6.35
C GLY A 5 3.80 -11.89 6.08
N ARG A 6 4.86 -11.12 6.30
CA ARG A 6 6.24 -11.58 6.12
C ARG A 6 7.11 -11.04 7.24
N ALA A 7 7.91 -11.91 7.85
CA ALA A 7 8.87 -11.52 8.87
C ALA A 7 9.80 -10.42 8.32
N GLY A 8 10.00 -9.35 9.11
CA GLY A 8 10.79 -8.19 8.72
C GLY A 8 10.03 -7.08 7.96
N PHE A 9 8.78 -7.31 7.54
CA PHE A 9 7.99 -6.35 6.76
C PHE A 9 6.70 -5.89 7.45
N PHE A 10 6.59 -6.07 8.77
CA PHE A 10 5.37 -5.78 9.54
C PHE A 10 4.96 -4.29 9.56
N THR A 11 5.85 -3.41 9.11
CA THR A 11 5.63 -1.96 8.96
C THR A 11 5.90 -1.48 7.54
N SER A 12 6.00 -2.39 6.56
CA SER A 12 6.33 -2.04 5.18
C SER A 12 5.14 -2.19 4.26
N LEU A 13 4.81 -1.14 3.50
CA LEU A 13 3.85 -1.19 2.41
C LEU A 13 4.63 -1.32 1.09
N LEU A 14 4.26 -2.29 0.26
CA LEU A 14 4.97 -2.57 -1.00
C LEU A 14 4.10 -2.14 -2.18
N LEU A 15 4.65 -1.34 -3.08
CA LEU A 15 3.95 -0.78 -4.24
C LEU A 15 4.48 -1.41 -5.53
N GLY A 16 3.97 -2.59 -5.86
CA GLY A 16 4.24 -3.32 -7.09
C GLY A 16 3.39 -2.84 -8.27
N GLY A 17 3.31 -3.67 -9.32
CA GLY A 17 2.59 -3.35 -10.54
C GLY A 17 3.43 -2.57 -11.56
N ARG A 18 2.94 -2.51 -12.80
CA ARG A 18 3.70 -1.97 -13.93
C ARG A 18 3.63 -0.45 -14.05
N ASN A 19 2.62 0.20 -13.46
CA ASN A 19 2.51 1.66 -13.51
C ASN A 19 3.41 2.31 -12.45
N ARG A 20 4.70 2.47 -12.79
CA ARG A 20 5.69 2.99 -11.83
C ARG A 20 5.48 4.45 -11.45
N ARG A 21 4.97 5.29 -12.35
CA ARG A 21 4.66 6.69 -12.06
C ARG A 21 3.55 6.80 -11.02
N LEU A 22 2.49 6.01 -11.18
CA LEU A 22 1.42 5.94 -10.18
C LEU A 22 1.92 5.34 -8.86
N ALA A 23 2.83 4.36 -8.90
CA ALA A 23 3.41 3.79 -7.68
C ALA A 23 4.20 4.84 -6.89
N THR A 24 5.04 5.66 -7.54
CA THR A 24 5.77 6.75 -6.88
C THR A 24 4.84 7.84 -6.34
N HIS A 25 3.79 8.18 -7.08
CA HIS A 25 2.80 9.17 -6.62
C HIS A 25 2.04 8.68 -5.39
N LEU A 26 1.49 7.46 -5.44
CA LEU A 26 0.87 6.82 -4.29
C LEU A 26 1.85 6.70 -3.12
N GLY A 27 3.10 6.36 -3.39
CA GLY A 27 4.16 6.28 -2.38
C GLY A 27 4.38 7.61 -1.66
N THR A 28 4.25 8.74 -2.36
CA THR A 28 4.37 10.08 -1.78
C THR A 28 3.21 10.38 -0.82
N SER A 29 1.96 10.16 -1.24
CA SER A 29 0.79 10.34 -0.35
C SER A 29 0.88 9.41 0.86
N LEU A 30 1.26 8.14 0.68
CA LEU A 30 1.41 7.20 1.80
C LEU A 30 2.48 7.65 2.80
N ARG A 31 3.63 8.17 2.35
CA ARG A 31 4.68 8.67 3.27
C ARG A 31 4.20 9.86 4.11
N THR A 32 3.37 10.72 3.53
CA THR A 32 2.78 11.88 4.23
C THR A 32 1.81 11.45 5.34
N HIS A 33 0.92 10.50 5.05
CA HIS A 33 -0.15 10.09 5.97
C HIS A 33 0.25 8.96 6.93
N LEU A 34 1.26 8.16 6.58
CA LEU A 34 1.73 7.01 7.36
C LEU A 34 3.23 7.12 7.68
N PRO A 35 3.69 8.18 8.38
CA PRO A 35 5.12 8.43 8.62
C PRO A 35 5.82 7.35 9.46
N ALA A 36 5.06 6.53 10.18
CA ALA A 36 5.56 5.39 10.95
C ALA A 36 5.79 4.11 10.11
N TYR A 37 5.48 4.14 8.81
CA TYR A 37 5.61 3.00 7.91
C TYR A 37 6.72 3.21 6.87
N THR A 38 7.37 2.11 6.50
CA THR A 38 8.31 2.09 5.38
C THR A 38 7.53 1.88 4.09
N ILE A 39 7.56 2.86 3.19
CA ILE A 39 6.92 2.78 1.89
C ILE A 39 7.96 2.40 0.84
N ILE A 40 7.78 1.24 0.22
CA ILE A 40 8.71 0.67 -0.78
C ILE A 40 8.04 0.71 -2.15
N ASP A 41 8.48 1.66 -2.97
CA ASP A 41 8.02 1.91 -4.34
C ASP A 41 9.16 1.83 -5.38
N ASP A 42 10.37 1.41 -4.97
CA ASP A 42 11.33 0.84 -5.90
C ASP A 42 10.99 -0.64 -6.12
N ILE A 43 10.86 -1.05 -7.38
CA ILE A 43 10.46 -2.41 -7.73
C ILE A 43 11.55 -3.43 -7.37
N ASP A 44 12.81 -3.02 -7.35
CA ASP A 44 13.92 -3.92 -7.10
C ASP A 44 14.07 -4.26 -5.61
N ASP A 45 13.63 -3.36 -4.73
CA ASP A 45 13.54 -3.56 -3.29
C ASP A 45 12.34 -4.44 -2.86
N ILE A 46 11.39 -4.67 -3.76
CA ILE A 46 10.22 -5.52 -3.50
C ILE A 46 10.59 -6.99 -3.77
N PRO A 47 10.30 -7.92 -2.82
CA PRO A 47 10.50 -9.35 -3.05
C PRO A 47 9.82 -9.82 -4.34
N GLY A 48 10.53 -10.61 -5.15
CA GLY A 48 10.11 -10.96 -6.52
C GLY A 48 8.65 -11.43 -6.65
N ASN A 49 8.18 -12.26 -5.72
CA ASN A 49 6.82 -12.80 -5.71
C ASN A 49 5.72 -11.80 -5.32
N LEU A 50 6.09 -10.61 -4.84
CA LEU A 50 5.19 -9.52 -4.42
C LEU A 50 5.26 -8.31 -5.36
N ARG A 51 6.11 -8.37 -6.41
CA ARG A 51 6.29 -7.27 -7.37
C ARG A 51 5.06 -7.00 -8.23
N GLY A 52 4.18 -7.99 -8.44
CA GLY A 52 2.97 -7.82 -9.23
C GLY A 52 3.21 -7.44 -10.71
N MET A 53 4.35 -7.82 -11.29
CA MET A 53 4.77 -7.38 -12.64
C MET A 53 4.20 -8.20 -13.79
N HIS A 54 3.60 -9.37 -13.51
CA HIS A 54 3.07 -10.25 -14.54
C HIS A 54 1.99 -9.55 -15.37
N GLN A 55 2.01 -9.73 -16.70
CA GLN A 55 1.07 -9.06 -17.61
C GLN A 55 -0.40 -9.40 -17.29
N ASP A 56 -0.65 -10.65 -16.86
CA ASP A 56 -1.99 -11.15 -16.52
C ASP A 56 -2.38 -10.87 -15.06
N ASN A 57 -1.53 -10.16 -14.29
CA ASN A 57 -1.97 -9.66 -13.01
C ASN A 57 -3.15 -8.70 -13.25
N PRO A 58 -4.30 -8.85 -12.56
CA PRO A 58 -5.49 -8.04 -12.81
C PRO A 58 -5.23 -6.53 -12.81
N VAL A 59 -4.28 -6.05 -12.01
CA VAL A 59 -3.93 -4.63 -11.94
C VAL A 59 -3.25 -4.12 -13.22
N ASN A 60 -2.67 -5.01 -14.03
CA ASN A 60 -1.92 -4.68 -15.24
C ASN A 60 -2.72 -4.84 -16.54
N VAL A 61 -3.97 -5.31 -16.45
CA VAL A 61 -4.84 -5.54 -17.63
C VAL A 61 -5.50 -4.25 -18.12
N VAL A 62 -5.60 -3.23 -17.25
CA VAL A 62 -6.17 -1.92 -17.59
C VAL A 62 -5.25 -1.11 -18.49
N GLU A 63 -5.82 -0.12 -19.18
CA GLU A 63 -5.06 0.85 -19.96
C GLU A 63 -4.01 1.55 -19.06
N HIS A 64 -2.77 1.61 -19.55
CA HIS A 64 -1.58 2.10 -18.82
C HIS A 64 -1.15 1.28 -17.59
N ALA A 65 -1.79 0.13 -17.33
CA ALA A 65 -1.57 -0.70 -16.14
C ALA A 65 -1.78 0.06 -14.81
N GLY A 66 -1.69 -0.65 -13.69
CA GLY A 66 -1.91 -0.07 -12.37
C GLY A 66 -0.84 -0.46 -11.35
N VAL A 67 -1.18 -0.25 -10.08
CA VAL A 67 -0.30 -0.44 -8.92
C VAL A 67 -0.88 -1.48 -7.97
N GLN A 68 -0.07 -2.48 -7.62
CA GLN A 68 -0.41 -3.45 -6.59
C GLN A 68 0.11 -2.95 -5.23
N LEU A 69 -0.81 -2.67 -4.31
CA LEU A 69 -0.47 -2.31 -2.93
C LEU A 69 -0.59 -3.53 -2.01
N GLU A 70 0.54 -3.93 -1.42
CA GLU A 70 0.65 -4.98 -0.39
C GLU A 70 0.70 -4.35 1.01
N LEU A 71 -0.25 -4.70 1.86
CA LEU A 71 -0.45 -4.10 3.17
C LEU A 71 -0.04 -5.03 4.33
N PRO A 72 0.81 -4.57 5.26
CA PRO A 72 1.18 -5.37 6.42
C PRO A 72 0.01 -5.46 7.42
N PRO A 73 0.01 -6.42 8.37
CA PRO A 73 -1.11 -6.61 9.30
C PRO A 73 -1.44 -5.38 10.14
N ARG A 74 -0.43 -4.57 10.49
CA ARG A 74 -0.58 -3.40 11.36
C ARG A 74 -1.47 -2.31 10.77
N VAL A 75 -1.29 -1.96 9.49
CA VAL A 75 -2.10 -0.89 8.85
C VAL A 75 -3.53 -1.36 8.54
N ARG A 76 -3.72 -2.67 8.42
CA ARG A 76 -5.02 -3.31 8.19
C ARG A 76 -5.88 -3.43 9.46
N GLY A 77 -5.39 -3.00 10.62
CA GLY A 77 -6.08 -3.21 11.89
C GLY A 77 -6.03 -4.64 12.42
N SER A 78 -5.30 -5.56 11.77
CA SER A 78 -5.31 -7.01 12.08
C SER A 78 -4.09 -7.47 12.87
N SER A 79 -3.48 -6.60 13.67
CA SER A 79 -2.30 -6.91 14.48
C SER A 79 -2.59 -6.75 15.97
N PRO A 80 -1.85 -7.41 16.88
CA PRO A 80 -2.02 -7.26 18.32
C PRO A 80 -1.93 -5.82 18.84
N LEU A 81 -1.37 -4.88 18.07
CA LEU A 81 -1.38 -3.45 18.41
C LEU A 81 -2.80 -2.90 18.66
N TRP A 82 -3.82 -3.51 18.04
CA TRP A 82 -5.20 -3.02 18.06
C TRP A 82 -6.16 -3.93 18.83
N TRP A 83 -5.63 -4.81 19.69
CA TRP A 83 -6.42 -5.83 20.38
C TRP A 83 -7.48 -5.25 21.33
N ASP A 84 -7.23 -4.05 21.86
CA ASP A 84 -8.07 -3.27 22.76
C ASP A 84 -8.72 -2.06 22.06
N TRP A 85 -8.67 -2.01 20.71
CA TRP A 85 -9.34 -0.96 19.97
C TRP A 85 -10.87 -1.17 19.99
N GLU A 86 -11.58 -0.32 20.72
CA GLU A 86 -13.03 -0.39 20.89
C GLU A 86 -13.81 0.71 20.12
N GLY A 87 -13.11 1.53 19.32
CA GLY A 87 -13.70 2.71 18.68
C GLY A 87 -14.93 2.40 17.80
N PRO A 88 -15.79 3.40 17.49
CA PRO A 88 -16.95 3.20 16.60
C PRO A 88 -16.55 3.01 15.13
N GLY A 89 -15.30 3.35 14.76
CA GLY A 89 -14.75 3.35 13.41
C GLY A 89 -13.55 2.41 13.21
N LEU A 90 -12.84 2.60 12.10
CA LEU A 90 -11.66 1.81 11.77
C LEU A 90 -10.48 2.19 12.69
N THR A 91 -9.44 1.35 12.73
CA THR A 91 -8.23 1.71 13.50
C THR A 91 -7.60 2.98 12.91
N PRO A 92 -6.94 3.84 13.71
CA PRO A 92 -6.37 5.09 13.23
C PRO A 92 -5.44 4.92 12.03
N HIS A 93 -4.61 3.87 12.00
CA HIS A 93 -3.73 3.61 10.85
C HIS A 93 -4.50 3.17 9.60
N THR A 94 -5.66 2.54 9.75
CA THR A 94 -6.53 2.21 8.62
C THR A 94 -7.23 3.47 8.08
N GLU A 95 -7.67 4.37 8.96
CA GLU A 95 -8.21 5.67 8.54
C GLU A 95 -7.15 6.50 7.81
N SER A 96 -5.93 6.62 8.34
CA SER A 96 -4.84 7.32 7.66
C SER A 96 -4.46 6.69 6.31
N LEU A 97 -4.57 5.36 6.16
CA LEU A 97 -4.41 4.70 4.87
C LEU A 97 -5.50 5.14 3.88
N ILE A 98 -6.75 5.24 4.31
CA ILE A 98 -7.86 5.70 3.47
C ILE A 98 -7.62 7.15 3.03
N ASP A 99 -7.24 8.03 3.96
CA ASP A 99 -6.92 9.42 3.65
C ASP A 99 -5.80 9.53 2.60
N ALA A 100 -4.75 8.73 2.73
CA ALA A 100 -3.66 8.68 1.75
C ALA A 100 -4.12 8.23 0.36
N LEU A 101 -5.04 7.26 0.29
CA LEU A 101 -5.60 6.77 -0.98
C LEU A 101 -6.50 7.83 -1.62
N VAL A 102 -7.29 8.54 -0.82
CA VAL A 102 -8.13 9.66 -1.29
C VAL A 102 -7.25 10.80 -1.82
N ASP A 103 -6.22 11.21 -1.07
CA ASP A 103 -5.27 12.24 -1.49
C ASP A 103 -4.59 11.85 -2.82
N CYS A 104 -4.04 10.63 -2.91
CA CYS A 104 -3.44 10.10 -4.13
C CYS A 104 -4.41 10.18 -5.32
N ALA A 105 -5.66 9.75 -5.14
CA ALA A 105 -6.65 9.70 -6.21
C ALA A 105 -7.10 11.10 -6.68
N THR A 106 -7.23 12.05 -5.75
CA THR A 106 -7.70 13.41 -6.07
C THR A 106 -6.60 14.31 -6.62
N THR A 107 -5.33 14.00 -6.37
CA THR A 107 -4.17 14.77 -6.82
C THR A 107 -3.44 14.17 -8.03
N TRP A 108 -3.85 12.98 -8.51
CA TRP A 108 -3.19 12.32 -9.63
C TRP A 108 -3.35 13.11 -10.95
N PRO A 109 -2.25 13.54 -11.60
CA PRO A 109 -2.32 14.42 -12.76
C PRO A 109 -2.68 13.74 -14.10
N GLY A 110 -2.83 12.40 -14.16
CA GLY A 110 -3.00 11.67 -15.43
C GLY A 110 -1.67 11.40 -16.12
#